data_AF-A0A520BN24-F1
#
_entry.id   AF-A0A520BN24-F1
#
_cell.length_a   1.000
_cell.length_b   1.000
_cell.length_c   1.000
_cell.angle_alpha   90.00
_cell.angle_beta   90.00
_cell.angle_gamma   90.00
#
_symmetry.space_group_name_H-M   'P 1'
#
loop_
_entity.id
_entity.type
_entity.pdbx_description
1 polymer ?
#
loop_
_entity_poly.entity_id
_entity_poly.type
_entity_poly.pdbx_seq_one_letter_code
_entity_poly.pdbx_strand_id
1 'polypeptide(L)'
;IFIMTDIINEYFGVKQVRFLSILTSVLIGFAFLVVWLAMKLQPSDFWLVQQRDGQNVNMVLAFDAIFGQGMWIIVGSIIAFLVGQMADVLIFHRIKKFTGEKALWLRATGSTVFSQLIDSFVVIYIAFYLNPSYNYSWQMVAAIGLVGYTYKFIIALAMTPILYVVHAIIDRYLGKDLAQRMIKMAGRG
;
A
#
# COMPACT_ATOMS: atom_id res chain seq x y z
N ILE A 1 5.24 -5.30 5.94
CA ILE A 1 5.98 -5.22 4.67
C ILE A 1 7.09 -4.18 4.77
N PHE A 2 6.81 -2.88 4.95
CA PHE A 2 7.82 -1.81 5.08
C PHE A 2 9.04 -2.16 5.95
N ILE A 3 8.84 -2.63 7.18
CA ILE A 3 9.95 -3.03 8.08
C ILE A 3 10.82 -4.14 7.48
N MET A 4 10.18 -5.15 6.88
CA MET A 4 10.89 -6.28 6.27
C MET A 4 11.63 -5.81 5.02
N THR A 5 11.04 -4.91 4.23
CA THR A 5 11.69 -4.33 3.06
C THR A 5 12.86 -3.44 3.44
N ASP A 6 12.75 -2.64 4.50
CA ASP A 6 13.83 -1.76 4.98
C ASP A 6 15.02 -2.57 5.51
N ILE A 7 14.75 -3.60 6.33
CA ILE A 7 15.78 -4.55 6.78
C ILE A 7 16.42 -5.25 5.57
N ILE A 8 15.63 -5.75 4.62
CA ILE A 8 16.19 -6.41 3.44
C ILE A 8 17.02 -5.43 2.59
N ASN A 9 16.60 -4.18 2.44
CA ASN A 9 17.34 -3.18 1.67
C ASN A 9 18.71 -2.87 2.28
N GLU A 10 18.77 -2.81 3.60
CA GLU A 10 19.99 -2.51 4.34
C GLU A 10 21.01 -3.67 4.31
N TYR A 11 20.54 -4.92 4.31
CA TYR A 11 21.41 -6.10 4.35
C TYR A 11 21.66 -6.76 2.99
N PHE A 12 20.74 -6.65 2.03
CA PHE A 12 20.81 -7.37 0.74
C PHE A 12 21.04 -6.47 -0.47
N GLY A 13 20.94 -5.13 -0.33
CA GLY A 13 21.25 -4.18 -1.40
C GLY A 13 20.11 -3.97 -2.42
N VAL A 14 20.27 -2.91 -3.22
CA VAL A 14 19.20 -2.31 -4.05
C VAL A 14 18.73 -3.25 -5.18
N LYS A 15 19.61 -4.11 -5.71
CA LYS A 15 19.27 -5.06 -6.79
C LYS A 15 18.32 -6.16 -6.31
N GLN A 16 18.57 -6.74 -5.14
CA GLN A 16 17.74 -7.80 -4.56
C GLN A 16 16.36 -7.29 -4.18
N VAL A 17 16.27 -6.09 -3.58
CA VAL A 17 14.99 -5.46 -3.26
C VAL A 17 14.19 -5.17 -4.53
N ARG A 18 14.83 -4.60 -5.56
CA ARG A 18 14.16 -4.34 -6.85
C ARG A 18 13.62 -5.61 -7.49
N PHE A 19 14.39 -6.71 -7.47
CA PHE A 19 13.93 -8.00 -7.96
C PHE A 19 12.73 -8.52 -7.15
N LEU A 20 12.83 -8.52 -5.82
CA LEU A 20 11.76 -9.01 -4.95
C LEU A 20 10.47 -8.19 -5.10
N SER A 21 10.58 -6.87 -5.19
CA SER A 21 9.45 -5.97 -5.43
C SER A 21 8.80 -6.25 -6.79
N ILE A 22 9.58 -6.37 -7.87
CA ILE A 22 9.03 -6.67 -9.21
C ILE A 22 8.37 -8.04 -9.22
N LEU A 23 9.02 -9.07 -8.67
CA LEU A 23 8.47 -10.42 -8.59
C LEU A 23 7.15 -10.43 -7.82
N THR A 24 7.11 -9.77 -6.66
CA THR A 24 5.90 -9.67 -5.84
C THR A 24 4.78 -8.96 -6.60
N SER A 25 5.08 -7.84 -7.27
CA SER A 25 4.10 -7.14 -8.10
C SER A 25 3.58 -7.99 -9.26
N VAL A 26 4.45 -8.75 -9.92
CA VAL A 26 4.05 -9.67 -11.01
C VAL A 26 3.16 -10.79 -10.49
N LEU A 27 3.50 -11.39 -9.34
CA LEU A 27 2.68 -12.44 -8.72
C LEU A 27 1.31 -11.93 -8.30
N ILE A 28 1.24 -10.73 -7.72
CA ILE A 28 -0.02 -10.06 -7.39
C ILE A 28 -0.83 -9.80 -8.66
N GLY A 29 -0.20 -9.26 -9.71
CA GLY A 29 -0.86 -9.03 -11.00
C GLY A 29 -1.36 -10.32 -11.64
N PHE A 30 -0.58 -11.40 -11.58
CA PHE A 30 -0.98 -12.72 -12.05
C PHE A 30 -2.17 -13.28 -11.27
N ALA A 31 -2.16 -13.18 -9.94
CA ALA A 31 -3.29 -13.60 -9.10
C ALA A 31 -4.57 -12.85 -9.47
N PHE A 32 -4.49 -11.54 -9.68
CA PHE A 32 -5.64 -10.74 -10.13
C PHE A 32 -6.11 -11.12 -11.53
N LEU A 33 -5.18 -11.41 -12.45
CA LEU A 33 -5.53 -11.88 -13.79
C LEU A 33 -6.27 -13.22 -13.74
N VAL A 34 -5.81 -14.17 -12.93
CA VAL A 34 -6.47 -15.46 -12.73
C VAL A 34 -7.87 -15.28 -12.13
N VAL A 35 -8.01 -14.41 -11.13
CA VAL A 35 -9.32 -14.07 -10.53
C VAL A 35 -10.26 -13.45 -11.57
N TRP A 36 -9.77 -12.50 -12.37
CA TRP A 36 -10.55 -11.86 -13.42
C TRP A 36 -11.01 -12.86 -14.49
N LEU A 37 -10.13 -13.78 -14.91
CA LEU A 37 -10.50 -14.89 -15.80
C LEU A 37 -11.53 -15.81 -15.15
N ALA A 38 -11.35 -16.15 -13.87
CA ALA A 38 -12.29 -16.99 -13.13
C ALA A 38 -13.70 -16.37 -13.05
N MET A 39 -13.81 -15.04 -12.90
CA MET A 39 -15.10 -14.34 -12.96
C MET A 39 -15.79 -14.43 -14.34
N LYS A 40 -15.03 -14.63 -15.42
CA LYS A 40 -15.57 -14.73 -16.78
C LYS A 40 -15.94 -16.16 -17.18
N LEU A 41 -15.47 -17.17 -16.45
CA LEU A 41 -15.85 -18.56 -16.71
C LEU A 41 -17.32 -18.79 -16.37
N GLN A 42 -17.98 -19.61 -17.18
CA GLN A 42 -19.34 -20.04 -16.85
C GLN A 42 -19.32 -21.00 -15.67
N PRO A 43 -20.07 -20.72 -14.60
CA PRO A 43 -20.17 -21.61 -13.47
C PRO A 43 -20.98 -22.86 -13.82
N SER A 44 -20.62 -23.98 -13.22
CA SER A 44 -21.35 -25.24 -13.32
C SER A 44 -22.69 -25.20 -12.57
N ASP A 45 -23.69 -25.94 -13.04
CA ASP A 45 -25.07 -25.91 -12.53
C ASP A 45 -25.17 -26.20 -11.02
N PHE A 46 -24.33 -27.09 -10.48
CA PHE A 46 -24.32 -27.42 -9.04
C PHE A 46 -23.83 -26.28 -8.13
N TRP A 47 -23.18 -25.25 -8.70
CA TRP A 47 -22.63 -24.13 -7.96
C TRP A 47 -23.56 -22.91 -7.95
N LEU A 48 -24.55 -22.84 -8.84
CA LEU A 48 -25.40 -21.67 -9.04
C LEU A 48 -26.15 -21.24 -7.77
N VAL A 49 -26.69 -22.19 -7.02
CA VAL A 49 -27.46 -21.94 -5.79
C VAL A 49 -26.98 -22.86 -4.69
N GLN A 50 -26.53 -22.29 -3.58
CA GLN A 50 -26.25 -23.04 -2.36
C GLN A 50 -27.16 -22.58 -1.22
N GLN A 51 -27.67 -23.53 -0.46
CA GLN A 51 -28.36 -23.23 0.79
C GLN A 51 -27.35 -22.96 1.90
N ARG A 52 -27.38 -21.74 2.44
CA ARG A 52 -26.75 -21.39 3.71
C ARG A 52 -27.80 -20.79 4.63
N ASP A 53 -27.88 -21.27 5.86
CA ASP A 53 -28.83 -20.79 6.89
C ASP A 53 -30.31 -20.74 6.41
N GLY A 54 -30.73 -21.75 5.64
CA GLY A 54 -32.10 -21.85 5.12
C GLY A 54 -32.44 -20.87 3.99
N GLN A 55 -31.48 -20.07 3.52
CA GLN A 55 -31.64 -19.15 2.41
C GLN A 55 -30.88 -19.65 1.17
N ASN A 56 -31.51 -19.54 0.00
CA ASN A 56 -30.87 -19.83 -1.28
C ASN A 56 -29.96 -18.66 -1.66
N VAL A 57 -28.65 -18.87 -1.59
CA VAL A 57 -27.66 -17.87 -2.01
C VAL A 57 -27.23 -18.18 -3.44
N ASN A 58 -27.40 -17.21 -4.34
CA ASN A 58 -26.83 -17.28 -5.67
C ASN A 58 -25.32 -16.99 -5.58
N MET A 59 -24.51 -18.03 -5.74
CA MET A 59 -23.05 -17.93 -5.60
C MET A 59 -22.43 -17.05 -6.68
N VAL A 60 -23.03 -17.01 -7.88
CA VAL A 60 -22.55 -16.16 -8.98
C VAL A 60 -22.65 -14.69 -8.61
N LEU A 61 -23.80 -14.27 -8.08
CA LEU A 61 -24.02 -12.90 -7.62
C LEU A 61 -23.11 -12.55 -6.42
N ALA A 62 -22.91 -13.49 -5.49
CA ALA A 62 -22.02 -13.27 -4.35
C ALA A 62 -20.54 -13.14 -4.78
N PHE A 63 -20.11 -13.97 -5.74
CA PHE A 63 -18.77 -13.93 -6.30
C PHE A 63 -18.53 -12.62 -7.08
N ASP A 64 -19.48 -12.21 -7.91
CA ASP A 64 -19.41 -10.93 -8.63
C ASP A 64 -19.42 -9.73 -7.68
N ALA A 65 -20.19 -9.78 -6.59
CA ALA A 65 -20.20 -8.71 -5.58
C ALA A 65 -18.82 -8.52 -4.92
N ILE A 66 -18.16 -9.61 -4.50
CA ILE A 66 -16.86 -9.55 -3.81
C ILE A 66 -15.75 -9.16 -4.79
N PHE A 67 -15.65 -9.86 -5.92
CA PHE A 67 -14.54 -9.65 -6.85
C PHE A 67 -14.75 -8.43 -7.75
N GLY A 68 -15.99 -8.07 -8.07
CA GLY A 68 -16.35 -6.82 -8.74
C GLY A 68 -16.02 -5.60 -7.88
N GLN A 69 -16.28 -5.66 -6.57
CA GLN A 69 -15.78 -4.66 -5.63
C GLN A 69 -14.25 -4.61 -5.62
N GLY A 70 -13.59 -5.77 -5.62
CA GLY A 70 -12.13 -5.87 -5.73
C GLY A 70 -11.56 -5.12 -6.93
N MET A 71 -12.21 -5.20 -8.10
CA MET A 71 -11.78 -4.48 -9.30
C MET A 71 -11.83 -2.95 -9.12
N TRP A 72 -12.88 -2.41 -8.51
CA TRP A 72 -12.97 -0.98 -8.19
C TRP A 72 -11.89 -0.54 -7.20
N ILE A 73 -11.56 -1.37 -6.22
CA ILE A 73 -10.47 -1.11 -5.27
C ILE A 73 -9.12 -1.04 -6.00
N ILE A 74 -8.87 -1.95 -6.95
CA ILE A 74 -7.62 -1.96 -7.74
C ILE A 74 -7.52 -0.69 -8.60
N VAL A 75 -8.58 -0.37 -9.36
CA VAL A 75 -8.62 0.84 -10.20
C VAL A 75 -8.44 2.09 -9.35
N GLY A 76 -9.14 2.17 -8.22
CA GLY A 76 -8.98 3.24 -7.25
C GLY A 76 -7.56 3.35 -6.69
N SER A 77 -6.92 2.22 -6.42
CA SER A 77 -5.53 2.17 -5.92
C SER A 77 -4.51 2.64 -6.96
N ILE A 78 -4.69 2.28 -8.24
CA ILE A 78 -3.79 2.73 -9.32
C ILE A 78 -3.93 4.25 -9.51
N ILE A 79 -5.17 4.75 -9.54
CA ILE A 79 -5.43 6.19 -9.70
C ILE A 79 -4.91 6.97 -8.48
N ALA A 80 -5.20 6.49 -7.28
CA ALA A 80 -4.70 7.10 -6.04
C ALA A 80 -3.18 7.14 -6.01
N PHE A 81 -2.51 6.06 -6.41
CA PHE A 81 -1.06 6.01 -6.50
C PHE A 81 -0.52 7.06 -7.47
N LEU A 82 -1.08 7.15 -8.69
CA LEU A 82 -0.65 8.14 -9.68
C LEU A 82 -0.86 9.58 -9.19
N VAL A 83 -2.04 9.88 -8.66
CA VAL A 83 -2.38 11.21 -8.12
C VAL A 83 -1.51 11.54 -6.91
N GLY A 84 -1.28 10.57 -6.02
CA GLY A 84 -0.43 10.69 -4.85
C GLY A 84 1.02 10.98 -5.23
N GLN A 85 1.58 10.28 -6.21
CA GLN A 85 2.93 10.55 -6.75
C GLN A 85 3.04 11.95 -7.35
N MET A 86 2.05 12.38 -8.14
CA MET A 86 2.02 13.74 -8.69
C MET A 86 1.95 14.80 -7.60
N ALA A 87 1.12 14.58 -6.58
CA ALA A 87 1.00 15.45 -5.43
C ALA A 87 2.31 15.52 -4.62
N ASP A 88 2.98 14.38 -4.41
CA ASP A 88 4.29 14.32 -3.74
C ASP A 88 5.30 15.22 -4.44
N VAL A 89 5.47 15.05 -5.76
CA VAL A 89 6.42 15.83 -6.56
C VAL A 89 6.08 17.32 -6.52
N LEU A 90 4.80 17.69 -6.65
CA LEU A 90 4.35 19.08 -6.61
C LEU A 90 4.62 19.74 -5.25
N ILE A 91 4.27 19.05 -4.17
CA ILE A 91 4.44 19.55 -2.80
C ILE A 91 5.92 19.61 -2.46
N PHE A 92 6.70 18.61 -2.83
CA PHE A 92 8.15 18.59 -2.64
C PHE A 92 8.81 19.82 -3.30
N HIS A 93 8.49 20.11 -4.56
CA HIS A 93 9.02 21.28 -5.26
C HIS A 93 8.53 22.59 -4.64
N ARG A 94 7.29 22.64 -4.18
CA ARG A 94 6.73 23.83 -3.53
C ARG A 94 7.43 24.11 -2.21
N ILE A 95 7.61 23.10 -1.35
CA ILE A 95 8.35 23.25 -0.09
C ILE A 95 9.81 23.58 -0.38
N LYS A 96 10.43 23.02 -1.43
CA LYS A 96 11.80 23.40 -1.87
C LYS A 96 11.90 24.89 -2.20
N LYS A 97 10.92 25.45 -2.91
CA LYS A 97 10.89 26.88 -3.25
C LYS A 97 10.83 27.79 -2.01
N PHE A 98 10.13 27.37 -0.96
CA PHE A 98 10.02 28.15 0.29
C PHE A 98 11.18 27.93 1.27
N THR A 99 11.74 26.73 1.34
CA THR A 99 12.75 26.35 2.36
C THR A 99 14.19 26.24 1.83
N GLY A 100 14.43 26.59 0.56
CA GLY A 100 15.76 26.61 -0.06
C GLY A 100 16.36 25.21 -0.21
N GLU A 101 17.65 25.02 0.08
CA GLU A 101 18.31 23.70 0.09
C GLU A 101 18.43 23.09 1.50
N LYS A 102 18.35 23.89 2.56
CA LYS A 102 18.74 23.51 3.93
C LYS A 102 17.82 22.50 4.65
N ALA A 103 16.51 22.51 4.39
CA ALA A 103 15.54 21.66 5.07
C ALA A 103 15.05 20.46 4.20
N LEU A 104 15.95 19.53 3.85
CA LEU A 104 15.59 18.33 3.06
C LEU A 104 14.54 17.47 3.78
N TRP A 105 14.70 17.27 5.10
CA TRP A 105 13.77 16.47 5.91
C TRP A 105 12.35 17.02 5.88
N LEU A 106 12.19 18.35 6.00
CA LEU A 106 10.87 18.98 5.99
C LEU A 106 10.16 18.80 4.65
N ARG A 107 10.92 18.80 3.54
CA ARG A 107 10.37 18.57 2.19
C ARG A 107 9.96 17.13 2.00
N ALA A 108 10.84 16.18 2.34
CA ALA A 108 10.59 14.76 2.15
C ALA A 108 9.43 14.26 3.04
N THR A 109 9.44 14.61 4.32
CA THR A 109 8.37 14.23 5.25
C THR A 109 7.08 14.98 4.93
N GLY A 110 7.17 16.28 4.64
CA GLY A 110 6.00 17.08 4.28
C GLY A 110 5.32 16.55 3.02
N SER A 111 6.07 16.33 1.94
CA SER A 111 5.50 15.79 0.69
C SER A 111 4.87 14.42 0.91
N THR A 112 5.54 13.53 1.65
CA THR A 112 5.05 12.17 1.95
C THR A 112 3.75 12.20 2.76
N VAL A 113 3.66 13.06 3.78
CA VAL A 113 2.47 13.16 4.64
C VAL A 113 1.26 13.63 3.83
N PHE A 114 1.43 14.66 2.99
CA PHE A 114 0.34 15.16 2.16
C PHE A 114 -0.01 14.22 0.99
N SER A 115 0.99 13.59 0.36
CA SER A 115 0.74 12.64 -0.73
C SER A 115 0.03 11.38 -0.24
N GLN A 116 0.39 10.86 0.93
CA GLN A 116 -0.30 9.72 1.55
C GLN A 116 -1.73 10.05 1.98
N LEU A 117 -1.99 11.30 2.41
CA LEU A 117 -3.35 11.77 2.69
C LEU A 117 -4.18 11.70 1.40
N ILE A 118 -3.69 12.29 0.32
CA ILE A 118 -4.39 12.32 -0.98
C ILE A 118 -4.61 10.90 -1.50
N ASP A 119 -3.58 10.05 -1.49
CA ASP A 119 -3.68 8.64 -1.89
C ASP A 119 -4.78 7.93 -1.10
N SER A 120 -4.75 7.99 0.24
CA SER A 120 -5.71 7.28 1.08
C SER A 120 -7.15 7.72 0.84
N PHE A 121 -7.38 9.02 0.60
CA PHE A 121 -8.70 9.55 0.28
C PHE A 121 -9.18 9.16 -1.13
N VAL A 122 -8.30 9.22 -2.12
CA VAL A 122 -8.63 8.90 -3.52
C VAL A 122 -8.97 7.41 -3.66
N VAL A 123 -8.28 6.50 -2.96
CA VAL A 123 -8.62 5.07 -2.96
C VAL A 123 -10.06 4.86 -2.50
N ILE A 124 -10.43 5.39 -1.34
CA ILE A 124 -11.75 5.15 -0.74
C ILE A 124 -12.83 5.86 -1.55
N TYR A 125 -12.55 7.04 -2.07
CA TYR A 125 -13.45 7.77 -2.96
C TYR A 125 -13.78 6.95 -4.21
N ILE A 126 -12.78 6.44 -4.92
CA ILE A 126 -13.04 5.68 -6.15
C ILE A 126 -13.67 4.32 -5.83
N ALA A 127 -13.20 3.63 -4.80
CA ALA A 127 -13.65 2.28 -4.48
C ALA A 127 -15.07 2.22 -3.91
N PHE A 128 -15.50 3.24 -3.15
CA PHE A 128 -16.75 3.20 -2.39
C PHE A 128 -17.74 4.34 -2.69
N TYR A 129 -17.28 5.50 -3.17
CA TYR A 129 -18.18 6.62 -3.53
C TYR A 129 -18.57 6.57 -5.01
N LEU A 130 -17.61 6.33 -5.90
CA LEU A 130 -17.86 6.25 -7.35
C LEU A 130 -18.38 4.88 -7.79
N ASN A 131 -18.23 3.86 -6.95
CA ASN A 131 -18.72 2.53 -7.25
C ASN A 131 -20.27 2.52 -7.14
N PRO A 132 -21.00 2.34 -8.25
CA PRO A 132 -22.47 2.41 -8.24
C PRO A 132 -23.13 1.28 -7.42
N SER A 133 -22.38 0.21 -7.08
CA SER A 133 -22.84 -0.85 -6.19
C SER A 133 -22.87 -0.44 -4.71
N TYR A 134 -22.18 0.64 -4.33
CA TYR A 134 -22.13 1.15 -2.96
C TYR A 134 -22.56 2.62 -2.93
N ASN A 135 -23.64 2.92 -2.19
CA ASN A 135 -24.13 4.29 -2.06
C ASN A 135 -23.58 4.95 -0.78
N TYR A 136 -22.25 4.98 -0.64
CA TYR A 136 -21.64 5.58 0.56
C TYR A 136 -21.76 7.10 0.50
N SER A 137 -22.17 7.71 1.62
CA SER A 137 -22.19 9.17 1.71
C SER A 137 -20.76 9.73 1.73
N TRP A 138 -20.58 10.97 1.27
CA TRP A 138 -19.29 11.66 1.36
C TRP A 138 -18.76 11.72 2.80
N GLN A 139 -19.66 11.86 3.79
CA GLN A 139 -19.31 11.86 5.21
C GLN A 139 -18.66 10.54 5.64
N MET A 140 -19.21 9.41 5.18
CA MET A 140 -18.67 8.08 5.51
C MET A 140 -17.32 7.84 4.85
N VAL A 141 -17.17 8.22 3.57
CA VAL A 141 -15.91 8.15 2.82
C VAL A 141 -14.83 9.00 3.50
N ALA A 142 -15.16 10.23 3.87
CA ALA A 142 -14.24 11.13 4.55
C ALA A 142 -13.85 10.61 5.94
N ALA A 143 -14.80 10.05 6.71
CA ALA A 143 -14.53 9.46 8.01
C ALA A 143 -13.59 8.25 7.90
N ILE A 144 -13.86 7.32 6.98
CA ILE A 144 -13.00 6.15 6.77
C ILE A 144 -11.61 6.59 6.29
N GLY A 145 -11.53 7.56 5.39
CA GLY A 145 -10.27 8.14 4.90
C GLY A 145 -9.44 8.77 6.02
N LEU A 146 -10.06 9.60 6.86
CA LEU A 146 -9.42 10.22 8.02
C LEU A 146 -8.96 9.21 9.05
N VAL A 147 -9.80 8.24 9.40
CA VAL A 147 -9.45 7.19 10.37
C VAL A 147 -8.29 6.35 9.85
N GLY A 148 -8.36 5.90 8.59
CA GLY A 148 -7.30 5.12 7.95
C GLY A 148 -5.99 5.89 7.87
N TYR A 149 -6.04 7.16 7.51
CA TYR A 149 -4.86 8.03 7.49
C TYR A 149 -4.28 8.26 8.89
N THR A 150 -5.12 8.55 9.88
CA THR A 150 -4.69 8.76 11.27
C THR A 150 -4.03 7.52 11.84
N TYR A 151 -4.59 6.34 11.56
CA TYR A 151 -4.00 5.06 11.94
C TYR A 151 -2.61 4.84 11.31
N LYS A 152 -2.47 5.08 9.99
CA LYS A 152 -1.16 5.01 9.30
C LYS A 152 -0.15 5.98 9.91
N PHE A 153 -0.59 7.21 10.21
CA PHE A 153 0.26 8.25 10.78
C PHE A 153 0.75 7.90 12.19
N ILE A 154 -0.15 7.45 13.07
CA ILE A 154 0.19 7.02 14.44
C ILE A 154 1.15 5.83 14.41
N ILE A 155 0.89 4.85 13.55
CA ILE A 155 1.80 3.71 13.38
C ILE A 155 3.16 4.18 12.90
N ALA A 156 3.25 5.03 11.88
CA ALA A 156 4.53 5.54 11.39
C ALA A 156 5.34 6.23 12.51
N LEU A 157 4.65 7.02 13.35
CA LEU A 157 5.27 7.70 14.47
C LEU A 157 5.72 6.72 15.57
N ALA A 158 4.91 5.72 15.89
CA ALA A 158 5.25 4.66 16.86
C ALA A 158 6.37 3.73 16.37
N MET A 159 6.46 3.52 15.05
CA MET A 159 7.49 2.69 14.42
C MET A 159 8.86 3.35 14.42
N THR A 160 8.91 4.68 14.41
CA THR A 160 10.18 5.45 14.41
C THR A 160 11.09 5.08 15.61
N PRO A 161 10.65 5.13 16.88
CA PRO A 161 11.47 4.72 18.02
C PRO A 161 11.77 3.20 18.04
N ILE A 162 10.84 2.35 17.59
CA ILE A 162 11.02 0.90 17.54
C ILE A 162 12.19 0.53 16.61
N LEU A 163 12.32 1.20 15.47
CA LEU A 163 13.44 1.00 14.54
C LEU A 163 14.80 1.28 15.19
N TYR A 164 14.92 2.34 15.99
CA TYR A 164 16.15 2.63 16.73
C TYR A 164 16.47 1.55 17.76
N VAL A 165 15.45 1.01 18.44
CA VAL A 165 15.62 -0.08 19.41
C VAL A 165 16.05 -1.37 18.72
N VAL A 166 15.44 -1.73 17.59
CA VAL A 166 15.80 -2.91 16.80
C VAL A 166 17.24 -2.79 16.28
N HIS A 167 17.64 -1.63 15.77
CA HIS A 167 19.03 -1.38 15.37
C HIS A 167 19.99 -1.56 16.54
N ALA A 168 19.67 -1.00 17.71
CA ALA A 168 20.50 -1.15 18.90
C ALA A 168 20.64 -2.61 19.35
N ILE A 169 19.60 -3.43 19.19
CA ILE A 169 19.64 -4.87 19.48
C ILE A 169 20.50 -5.61 18.45
N ILE A 170 20.31 -5.32 17.16
CA ILE A 170 21.06 -5.97 16.08
C ILE A 170 22.55 -5.60 16.14
N ASP A 171 22.91 -4.33 16.35
CA ASP A 171 24.30 -3.89 16.52
C ASP A 171 24.99 -4.57 17.71
N ARG A 172 24.22 -4.84 18.77
CA ARG A 172 24.70 -5.53 19.97
C ARG A 172 24.86 -7.04 19.75
N TYR A 173 24.08 -7.63 18.85
CA TYR A 173 24.10 -9.06 18.54
C TYR A 173 25.12 -9.42 17.43
N LEU A 174 25.26 -8.61 16.39
CA LEU A 174 26.17 -8.84 15.26
C LEU A 174 27.61 -8.40 15.53
N GLY A 175 27.82 -7.51 16.51
CA GLY A 175 29.10 -6.81 16.71
C GLY A 175 29.30 -5.69 15.68
N LYS A 176 29.73 -4.53 16.15
CA LYS A 176 29.82 -3.28 15.36
C LYS A 176 30.63 -3.42 14.06
N ASP A 177 31.65 -4.28 14.04
CA ASP A 177 32.50 -4.52 12.87
C ASP A 177 31.80 -5.29 11.74
N LEU A 178 30.93 -6.26 12.05
CA LEU A 178 30.26 -7.10 11.06
C LEU A 178 29.04 -6.38 10.46
N ALA A 179 28.31 -5.63 11.29
CA ALA A 179 27.25 -4.72 10.86
C ALA A 179 27.80 -3.63 9.92
N GLN A 180 28.89 -2.95 10.31
CA GLN A 180 29.52 -1.94 9.44
C GLN A 180 30.05 -2.53 8.13
N ARG A 181 30.62 -3.75 8.13
CA ARG A 181 31.07 -4.41 6.90
C ARG A 181 29.90 -4.72 5.95
N MET A 182 28.75 -5.17 6.47
CA MET A 182 27.57 -5.43 5.65
C MET A 182 26.97 -4.15 5.07
N ILE A 183 26.83 -3.09 5.87
CA ILE A 183 26.37 -1.77 5.40
C ILE A 183 27.30 -1.21 4.31
N LYS A 184 28.62 -1.36 4.49
CA LYS A 184 29.64 -0.89 3.54
C LYS A 184 29.69 -1.71 2.24
N MET A 185 29.27 -2.98 2.27
CA MET A 185 29.11 -3.83 1.08
C MET A 185 27.79 -3.54 0.35
N ALA A 186 26.69 -3.28 1.08
CA ALA A 186 25.39 -2.94 0.50
C ALA A 186 25.41 -1.59 -0.25
N GLY A 187 26.16 -0.59 0.24
CA GLY A 187 26.29 0.72 -0.40
C GLY A 187 27.17 0.76 -1.67
N ARG A 188 27.75 -0.36 -2.11
CA ARG A 188 28.65 -0.44 -3.28
C ARG A 188 28.03 -1.10 -4.52
N GLY A 189 26.77 -1.53 -4.47
CA GLY A 189 26.06 -2.19 -5.58
C GLY A 189 24.93 -1.35 -6.17
#